data_AF-A0A7L1S0B1-F1
#
_entry.id   AF-A0A7L1S0B1-F1
#
_cell.length_a   1.000
_cell.length_b   1.000
_cell.length_c   1.000
_cell.angle_alpha   90.00
_cell.angle_beta   90.00
_cell.angle_gamma   90.00
#
_symmetry.space_group_name_H-M   'P 1'
#
loop_
_entity.id
_entity.type
_entity.pdbx_description
1 polymer ?
#
loop_
_entity_poly.entity_id
_entity_poly.type
_entity_poly.pdbx_seq_one_letter_code
_entity_poly.pdbx_strand_id
1 'polypeptide(L)' 'GVGAARAGNLTFMVGGVEQEFNAAKELLTCMGSNVVYCGEVGTGQAAKICNNMLLAISMIGTAEAMNLGIRL' A
#
# COMPACT_ATOMS: atom_id res chain seq x y z
N GLY A 1 -8.63 2.47 4.12
CA GLY A 1 -7.77 3.33 4.96
C GLY A 1 -8.18 3.22 6.42
N VAL A 2 -9.26 3.89 6.81
CA VAL A 2 -9.69 3.99 8.22
C VAL A 2 -10.03 2.64 8.87
N GLY A 3 -10.83 1.80 8.19
CA GLY A 3 -11.15 0.47 8.71
C GLY A 3 -9.91 -0.40 8.93
N ALA A 4 -8.94 -0.27 8.03
CA ALA A 4 -7.69 -0.99 8.14
C ALA A 4 -6.80 -0.52 9.30
N ALA A 5 -6.71 0.80 9.48
CA ALA A 5 -6.01 1.40 10.62
C ALA A 5 -6.63 0.97 11.95
N ARG A 6 -7.96 0.99 12.05
CA ARG A 6 -8.67 0.58 13.28
C ARG A 6 -8.47 -0.91 13.61
N ALA A 7 -8.35 -1.75 12.60
CA ALA A 7 -8.16 -3.19 12.75
C ALA A 7 -6.68 -3.60 12.96
N GLY A 8 -5.74 -2.65 12.93
CA GLY A 8 -4.31 -2.98 13.02
C GLY A 8 -3.80 -3.79 11.83
N ASN A 9 -4.38 -3.61 10.64
CA ASN A 9 -4.06 -4.41 9.45
C ASN A 9 -3.49 -3.56 8.30
N LEU A 10 -2.87 -2.42 8.63
CA LEU A 10 -2.23 -1.55 7.64
C LEU A 10 -1.12 -2.24 6.86
N THR A 11 -0.85 -1.71 5.67
CA THR A 11 0.36 -2.01 4.91
C THR A 11 1.32 -0.83 5.02
N PHE A 12 2.49 -1.08 5.58
CA PHE A 12 3.60 -0.12 5.67
C PHE A 12 4.62 -0.40 4.56
N MET A 13 4.87 0.61 3.74
CA MET A 13 5.91 0.62 2.70
C MET A 13 6.98 1.60 3.13
N VAL A 14 8.09 1.10 3.69
CA VAL A 14 9.07 1.93 4.40
C VAL A 14 10.33 2.07 3.57
N GLY A 15 10.72 3.31 3.25
CA GLY A 15 12.02 3.62 2.66
C GLY A 15 12.85 4.43 3.65
N GLY A 16 14.09 4.03 3.89
CA GLY A 16 14.96 4.63 4.90
C GLY A 16 16.26 3.85 5.10
N VAL A 17 16.96 4.14 6.21
CA VAL A 17 18.13 3.34 6.61
C VAL A 17 17.66 1.99 7.14
N GLU A 18 18.25 0.90 6.67
CA GLU A 18 17.82 -0.47 7.02
C GLU A 18 17.85 -0.74 8.54
N GLN A 19 18.84 -0.18 9.24
CA GLN A 19 18.96 -0.32 10.70
C GLN A 19 17.78 0.35 11.44
N GLU A 20 17.34 1.52 10.98
CA GLU A 20 16.18 2.22 11.53
C GLU A 20 14.88 1.49 11.20
N PHE A 21 14.77 0.93 9.99
CA PHE A 21 13.65 0.05 9.63
C PHE A 21 13.57 -1.15 10.59
N ASN A 22 14.68 -1.83 10.84
CA ASN A 22 14.73 -2.98 11.74
C ASN A 22 14.35 -2.60 13.18
N ALA A 23 14.80 -1.43 13.66
CA ALA A 23 14.43 -0.91 14.97
C ALA A 23 12.93 -0.57 15.08
N ALA A 24 12.33 -0.05 14.01
CA ALA A 24 10.91 0.30 13.97
C ALA A 24 9.98 -0.88 13.64
N LYS A 25 10.51 -1.99 13.09
CA LYS A 25 9.74 -3.10 12.52
C LYS A 25 8.73 -3.69 13.49
N GLU A 26 9.14 -3.90 14.74
CA GLU A 26 8.27 -4.49 15.78
C GLU A 26 7.04 -3.61 16.01
N LEU A 27 7.24 -2.31 16.22
CA LEU A 27 6.17 -1.35 16.41
C LEU A 27 5.22 -1.26 15.20
N LEU A 28 5.78 -1.23 13.99
CA LEU A 28 4.98 -1.19 12.76
C LEU A 28 4.12 -2.44 12.59
N THR A 29 4.62 -3.60 13.03
CA THR A 29 3.90 -4.89 12.96
C THR A 29 2.73 -4.93 13.93
N CYS A 30 2.75 -4.17 15.04
CA CYS A 30 1.59 -4.03 15.93
C CYS A 30 0.40 -3.30 15.27
N MET A 31 0.64 -2.52 14.22
CA MET A 31 -0.39 -1.74 13.52
C MET A 31 -0.70 -2.25 12.11
N GLY A 32 0.09 -3.20 11.61
CA GLY A 32 0.08 -3.59 10.22
C GLY A 32 0.23 -5.08 9.99
N SER A 33 -0.55 -5.60 9.05
CA SER A 33 -0.42 -6.98 8.58
C SER A 33 0.76 -7.16 7.64
N ASN A 34 1.22 -6.07 7.00
CA ASN A 34 2.31 -6.10 6.04
C ASN A 34 3.27 -4.94 6.31
N VAL A 35 4.53 -5.26 6.63
CA VAL A 35 5.59 -4.27 6.83
C VAL A 35 6.73 -4.61 5.87
N VAL A 36 6.89 -3.78 4.84
CA VAL A 36 7.83 -4.03 3.72
C VAL A 36 8.91 -2.97 3.71
N TYR A 37 10.17 -3.39 3.71
CA TYR A 37 11.31 -2.52 3.44
C TYR A 37 11.44 -2.31 1.93
N CYS A 38 11.38 -1.05 1.50
CA CYS A 38 11.38 -0.66 0.09
C CYS A 38 12.77 -0.19 -0.40
N GLY A 39 13.75 -0.08 0.49
CA GLY A 39 15.09 0.41 0.20
C GLY A 39 15.35 1.78 0.83
N GLU A 40 16.16 2.60 0.17
CA GLU A 40 16.61 3.90 0.68
C GLU A 40 15.47 4.92 0.84
N VAL A 41 15.79 6.08 1.43
CA VAL A 41 14.84 7.19 1.61
C VAL A 41 14.14 7.53 0.29
N GLY A 42 12.81 7.65 0.34
CA GLY A 42 11.97 7.97 -0.82
C GLY A 42 11.40 6.74 -1.55
N THR A 43 12.05 5.57 -1.46
CA THR A 43 11.55 4.34 -2.13
C THR A 43 10.17 3.90 -1.63
N GLY A 44 9.88 4.04 -0.33
CA GLY A 44 8.56 3.75 0.23
C GLY A 44 7.46 4.66 -0.33
N GLN A 45 7.78 5.93 -0.61
CA GLN A 45 6.85 6.85 -1.27
C GLN A 45 6.63 6.46 -2.73
N ALA A 46 7.69 6.14 -3.47
CA ALA A 46 7.58 5.66 -4.84
C ALA A 46 6.74 4.37 -4.90
N ALA A 47 6.99 3.40 -4.02
CA ALA A 47 6.17 2.20 -3.89
C ALA A 47 4.70 2.52 -3.61
N LYS A 48 4.43 3.51 -2.75
CA LYS A 48 3.05 3.93 -2.45
C LYS A 48 2.36 4.60 -3.63
N ILE A 49 3.08 5.41 -4.40
CA ILE A 49 2.58 6.02 -5.64
C ILE A 49 2.23 4.92 -6.65
N CYS A 50 3.13 3.96 -6.89
CA CYS A 50 2.87 2.83 -7.78
C CYS A 50 1.65 2.01 -7.34
N ASN A 51 1.51 1.73 -6.04
CA ASN A 51 0.35 1.03 -5.49
C ASN A 51 -0.97 1.79 -5.77
N ASN A 52 -1.00 3.10 -5.53
CA ASN A 52 -2.19 3.91 -5.79
C ASN A 52 -2.47 4.07 -7.30
N MET A 53 -1.44 4.10 -8.14
CA MET A 53 -1.60 4.14 -9.61
C MET A 53 -2.26 2.85 -10.10
N LEU A 54 -1.79 1.68 -9.66
CA LEU A 54 -2.41 0.39 -10.01
C LEU A 54 -3.86 0.32 -9.55
N LEU A 55 -4.15 0.78 -8.32
CA LEU A 55 -5.53 0.87 -7.82
C LEU A 55 -6.42 1.69 -8.77
N ALA A 56 -5.96 2.86 -9.22
CA ALA A 56 -6.73 3.71 -10.13
C ALA A 56 -7.00 3.03 -11.47
N ILE A 57 -5.98 2.39 -12.07
CA ILE A 57 -6.11 1.64 -13.33
C ILE A 57 -7.13 0.51 -13.17
N SER A 58 -7.05 -0.28 -12.09
CA SER A 58 -7.99 -1.37 -11.83
C SER A 58 -9.42 -0.87 -11.63
N MET A 59 -9.61 0.25 -10.94
CA MET A 59 -10.93 0.86 -10.76
C MET A 59 -11.54 1.30 -12.10
N ILE A 60 -10.75 1.99 -12.94
CA ILE A 60 -11.20 2.43 -14.27
C ILE A 60 -11.55 1.22 -15.13
N GLY A 61 -10.66 0.23 -15.24
CA GLY A 61 -10.90 -0.97 -16.03
C GLY A 61 -12.14 -1.74 -15.56
N THR A 62 -12.36 -1.84 -14.25
CA THR A 62 -13.57 -2.47 -13.69
C THR A 62 -14.82 -1.71 -14.08
N ALA A 63 -14.82 -0.37 -13.94
CA ALA A 63 -15.97 0.47 -14.28
C ALA A 63 -16.33 0.38 -15.77
N GLU A 64 -15.33 0.44 -16.66
CA GLU A 64 -15.54 0.34 -18.10
C GLU A 64 -16.05 -1.05 -18.50
N ALA A 65 -15.47 -2.13 -17.96
CA ALA A 65 -15.89 -3.49 -18.25
C ALA A 65 -17.34 -3.77 -17.78
N MET A 66 -17.70 -3.31 -16.58
CA MET A 66 -19.07 -3.44 -16.07
C MET A 66 -20.06 -2.64 -16.92
N ASN A 67 -19.72 -1.42 -17.30
CA ASN A 67 -20.57 -0.59 -18.15
C ASN A 67 -20.77 -1.21 -19.54
N LEU A 68 -19.72 -1.79 -20.13
CA LEU A 68 -19.85 -2.55 -21.38
C LEU A 68 -20.78 -3.75 -21.21
N GLY A 69 -20.61 -4.53 -20.13
CA GLY A 69 -21.45 -5.70 -19.85
C GLY A 69 -22.92 -5.40 -19.56
N ILE A 70 -23.27 -4.17 -19.17
CA ILE A 70 -24.68 -3.74 -19.03
C ILE A 70 -25.30 -3.36 -20.39
N ARG A 71 -24.47 -2.92 -21.34
CA ARG A 71 -24.91 -2.40 -22.65
C ARG A 71 -24.96 -3.46 -23.75
N LEU A 72 -24.25 -4.57 -23.57
CA LEU A 72 -24.32 -5.77 -24.41
C LEU A 72 -25.38 -6.72 -23.86
#